data_AF-A0A8T4TZE5-F1
#
_entry.id   AF-A0A8T4TZE5-F1
#
_cell.length_a   1.000
_cell.length_b   1.000
_cell.length_c   1.000
_cell.angle_alpha   90.00
_cell.angle_beta   90.00
_cell.angle_gamma   90.00
#
_symmetry.space_group_name_H-M   'P 1'
#
loop_
_entity.id
_entity.type
_entity.pdbx_description
1 polymer ?
#
loop_
_entity_poly.entity_id
_entity_poly.type
_entity_poly.pdbx_seq_one_letter_code
_entity_poly.pdbx_strand_id
1 'polypeptide(L)' 'GMNPEKRISAFLLYDLAYTELFFTSTLWPDFSAQELNSIIEEFKNRERRFGK' A
#
# COMPACT_ATOMS: atom_id res chain seq x y z
N GLY A 1 8.90 -14.32 16.73
CA GLY A 1 8.13 -14.09 15.50
C GLY A 1 7.40 -12.78 15.66
N MET A 2 7.86 -11.72 15.01
CA MET A 2 7.19 -10.41 15.05
C MET A 2 6.13 -10.40 13.94
N ASN A 3 4.86 -10.33 14.33
CA ASN A 3 3.77 -10.02 13.41
C ASN A 3 3.82 -8.52 13.10
N PRO A 4 3.92 -8.08 11.83
CA PRO A 4 3.78 -6.67 11.50
C PRO A 4 2.32 -6.27 11.69
N GLU A 5 2.04 -5.45 12.70
CA GLU A 5 0.70 -4.93 12.95
C GLU A 5 0.26 -4.02 11.81
N LYS A 6 -0.59 -4.52 10.91
CA LYS A 6 -1.25 -3.72 9.87
C LYS A 6 -2.35 -2.87 10.51
N ARG A 7 -2.01 -1.67 11.00
CA ARG A 7 -2.96 -0.73 11.60
C ARG A 7 -2.79 0.66 11.00
N ILE A 8 -3.92 1.33 10.76
CA ILE A 8 -3.99 2.72 10.26
C ILE A 8 -3.69 3.74 11.37
N SER A 9 -3.75 3.33 12.65
CA SER A 9 -3.42 4.16 13.82
C SER A 9 -4.10 5.54 13.81
N ALA A 10 -5.34 5.59 13.33
CA ALA A 10 -6.18 6.79 13.22
C ALA A 10 -5.70 7.87 12.23
N PHE A 11 -4.88 7.55 11.24
CA PHE A 11 -4.53 8.48 10.15
C PHE A 11 -5.58 8.44 9.02
N LEU A 12 -6.24 9.58 8.75
CA LEU A 12 -7.07 9.85 7.54
C LEU A 12 -8.21 8.84 7.22
N LEU A 13 -9.07 8.53 8.19
CA LEU A 13 -10.15 7.54 8.05
C LEU A 13 -11.16 7.79 6.91
N TYR A 14 -11.56 9.05 6.66
CA TYR A 14 -12.55 9.36 5.62
C TYR A 14 -11.98 9.26 4.20
N ASP A 15 -10.75 9.74 4.00
CA ASP A 15 -10.10 9.73 2.69
C ASP A 15 -9.70 8.30 2.28
N LEU A 16 -9.44 7.42 3.24
CA LEU A 16 -9.05 6.02 2.99
C LEU A 16 -10.22 5.08 2.66
N ALA A 17 -11.46 5.52 2.78
CA ALA A 17 -12.64 4.67 2.55
C ALA A 17 -12.70 4.05 1.14
N TYR A 18 -12.02 4.68 0.17
CA TYR A 18 -12.00 4.26 -1.23
C TYR A 18 -10.59 4.02 -1.80
N THR A 19 -9.55 4.03 -0.96
CA THR A 19 -8.16 3.85 -1.40
C THR A 19 -7.67 2.42 -1.18
N GLU A 20 -6.84 1.91 -2.08
CA GLU A 20 -6.13 0.65 -1.83
C GLU A 20 -4.93 0.90 -0.91
N LEU A 21 -4.81 0.08 0.14
CA LEU A 21 -3.67 0.11 1.05
C LEU A 21 -2.62 -0.90 0.60
N PHE A 22 -1.39 -0.41 0.41
CA PHE A 22 -0.23 -1.26 0.19
C PHE A 22 0.57 -1.41 1.49
N PHE A 23 0.99 -2.63 1.80
CA PHE A 23 1.81 -2.93 2.97
C PHE A 23 3.08 -3.63 2.51
N THR A 24 4.25 -3.07 2.85
CA THR A 24 5.55 -3.71 2.65
C THR A 24 6.11 -4.22 3.98
N SER A 25 6.87 -5.32 3.93
CA SER A 25 7.69 -5.78 5.05
C SER A 25 9.03 -5.04 5.13
N THR A 26 9.36 -4.22 4.13
CA THR A 26 10.56 -3.38 4.11
C THR A 26 10.48 -2.34 5.22
N LEU A 27 11.52 -2.26 6.04
CA LEU A 27 11.63 -1.25 7.09
C LEU A 27 11.90 0.11 6.45
N TRP A 28 11.44 1.20 7.08
CA TRP A 28 11.57 2.55 6.51
C TRP A 28 13.01 2.94 6.11
N PRO A 29 14.07 2.62 6.89
CA PRO A 29 15.44 2.94 6.48
C PRO A 29 15.91 2.20 5.21
N ASP A 30 15.30 1.04 4.93
CA ASP A 30 15.64 0.19 3.79
C ASP A 30 14.71 0.44 2.58
N PHE A 31 13.66 1.24 2.77
CA PHE A 31 12.69 1.55 1.72
C PHE A 31 13.29 2.54 0.71
N SER A 32 13.21 2.19 -0.57
CA SER A 32 13.84 2.96 -1.65
C SER A 32 12.83 3.56 -2.63
N ALA A 33 13.25 4.60 -3.36
CA ALA A 33 12.44 5.21 -4.42
C ALA A 33 12.17 4.22 -5.57
N GLN A 34 13.09 3.30 -5.82
CA GLN A 34 12.94 2.22 -6.80
C GLN A 34 11.80 1.27 -6.40
N GLU A 35 11.76 0.88 -5.12
CA GLU A 35 10.68 0.03 -4.59
C GLU A 35 9.33 0.73 -4.68
N LEU A 36 9.26 2.03 -4.33
CA LEU A 36 8.05 2.83 -4.53
C LEU A 36 7.58 2.83 -5.99
N ASN A 37 8.50 3.02 -6.95
CA ASN A 37 8.15 3.01 -8.37
C ASN A 37 7.62 1.64 -8.81
N SER A 38 8.22 0.55 -8.35
CA SER A 38 7.73 -0.80 -8.63
C SER A 38 6.31 -1.03 -8.08
N ILE A 39 6.03 -0.55 -6.87
CA ILE A 39 4.69 -0.64 -6.24
C ILE A 39 3.66 0.16 -7.05
N ILE A 40 4.02 1.36 -7.50
CA ILE A 40 3.14 2.21 -8.33
C ILE A 40 2.86 1.53 -9.67
N GLU A 41 3.86 0.94 -10.31
CA GLU A 41 3.66 0.21 -11.58
C GLU A 41 2.80 -1.05 -11.37
N GLU A 42 2.99 -1.80 -10.29
CA GLU A 42 2.10 -2.90 -9.93
C GLU A 42 0.66 -2.41 -9.73
N PHE A 43 0.48 -1.32 -8.99
CA PHE A 43 -0.83 -0.72 -8.73
C PHE A 43 -1.53 -0.28 -10.03
N LYS A 44 -0.81 0.31 -10.98
CA LYS A 44 -1.35 0.67 -12.30
C LYS A 44 -1.72 -0.55 -13.15
N ASN A 45 -0.98 -1.64 -13.02
CA ASN A 45 -1.19 -2.87 -13.79
C ASN A 45 -2.25 -3.79 -13.19
N ARG A 46 -2.76 -3.50 -11.98
CA ARG A 46 -3.93 -4.19 -11.44
C ARG A 46 -5.13 -3.87 -12.33
N GLU A 47 -5.64 -4.89 -13.03
CA GLU A 47 -6.88 -4.79 -13.81
C GLU A 47 -7.99 -4.25 -12.91
N ARG A 48 -8.34 -2.99 -13.11
CA ARG A 48 -9.64 -2.48 -12.68
C ARG A 48 -10.68 -3.27 -13.44
N ARG A 49 -11.23 -4.31 -12.81
CA ARG A 49 -12.51 -4.89 -13.23
C ARG A 49 -13.53 -3.77 -13.09
N PHE A 50 -13.63 -2.92 -14.11
CA PHE A 50 -14.83 -2.13 -14.36
C PHE A 50 -15.95 -3.16 -14.40
N GLY A 51 -16.75 -3.18 -13.33
CA GLY A 51 -17.86 -4.11 -13.19
C GLY A 51 -18.72 -4.05 -14.45
N LYS A 52 -19.09 -5.22 -14.94
CA LYS A 52 -20.50 -5.38 -15.31
C LYS A 52 -21.35 -5.27 -14.06
#